data_AF-A0A3G8JWI1-F1
#
_entry.id   AF-A0A3G8JWI1-F1
#
_cell.length_a   1.000
_cell.length_b   1.000
_cell.length_c   1.000
_cell.angle_alpha   90.00
_cell.angle_beta   90.00
_cell.angle_gamma   90.00
#
_symmetry.space_group_name_H-M   'P 1'
#
loop_
_entity.id
_entity.type
_entity.pdbx_description
1 polymer ?
#
loop_
_entity_poly.entity_id
_entity_poly.type
_entity_poly.pdbx_seq_one_letter_code
_entity_poly.pdbx_strand_id
1 'polypeptide(L)'
;MDKKLLEDSLGIIDLPDDGLTVHFYDILFERYPQVKPMFTRDTRLQAAMLRTAVVSVVDHLDDEDWLTADLGALGRRHADLGVTEPMYAAVAECMIAAMAEIGGSRWTADMTAAWTEALTAVASLMLAGYPASEETSGAA
;
A
#
# COMPACT_ATOMS: atom_id res chain seq x y z
N MET A 1 12.69 4.05 -9.98
CA MET A 1 12.22 2.82 -9.33
C MET A 1 13.02 1.60 -9.80
N ASP A 2 13.72 0.94 -8.87
CA ASP A 2 14.49 -0.29 -9.16
C ASP A 2 13.59 -1.53 -9.02
N LYS A 3 13.00 -1.96 -10.16
CA LYS A 3 12.11 -3.13 -10.21
C LYS A 3 12.79 -4.40 -9.71
N LYS A 4 14.07 -4.59 -10.06
CA LYS A 4 14.79 -5.82 -9.72
C LYS A 4 14.99 -5.93 -8.21
N LEU A 5 15.31 -4.82 -7.55
CA LEU A 5 15.43 -4.77 -6.10
C LEU A 5 14.09 -5.03 -5.39
N LEU A 6 12.98 -4.53 -5.94
CA LEU A 6 11.64 -4.81 -5.41
C LEU A 6 11.30 -6.30 -5.52
N GLU A 7 11.51 -6.92 -6.69
CA GLU A 7 11.32 -8.36 -6.92
C GLU A 7 12.19 -9.22 -5.99
N ASP A 8 13.49 -8.90 -5.88
CA ASP A 8 14.42 -9.65 -5.04
C ASP A 8 14.04 -9.53 -3.55
N SER A 9 13.60 -8.35 -3.13
CA SER A 9 13.12 -8.12 -1.76
C SER A 9 11.83 -8.87 -1.45
N LEU A 10 10.91 -9.04 -2.42
CA LEU A 10 9.71 -9.88 -2.24
C LEU A 10 10.09 -11.31 -1.91
N GLY A 11 11.11 -11.88 -2.59
CA GLY A 11 11.60 -13.24 -2.29
C GLY A 11 12.19 -13.39 -0.87
N ILE A 12 12.62 -12.30 -0.24
CA ILE A 12 13.12 -12.30 1.15
C ILE A 12 11.97 -12.36 2.16
N ILE A 13 10.84 -11.72 1.83
CA ILE A 13 9.68 -11.50 2.72
C ILE A 13 8.44 -12.34 2.34
N ASP A 14 8.57 -13.25 1.38
CA ASP A 14 7.49 -14.14 0.93
C ASP A 14 7.17 -15.19 2.00
N LEU A 15 6.34 -14.78 2.96
CA LEU A 15 5.81 -15.67 3.98
C LEU A 15 4.59 -16.44 3.44
N PRO A 16 4.47 -17.75 3.74
CA PRO A 16 3.27 -18.51 3.42
C PRO A 16 2.04 -17.94 4.14
N ASP A 17 0.85 -18.26 3.62
CA ASP A 17 -0.45 -17.95 4.24
C ASP A 17 -0.69 -16.46 4.56
N ASP A 18 -0.26 -15.56 3.68
CA ASP A 18 -0.42 -14.12 3.83
C ASP A 18 0.34 -13.53 5.05
N GLY A 19 1.39 -14.21 5.52
CA GLY A 19 2.10 -13.84 6.75
C GLY A 19 2.63 -12.41 6.78
N LEU A 20 3.08 -11.86 5.64
CA LEU A 20 3.50 -10.46 5.53
C LEU A 20 2.34 -9.51 5.82
N THR A 21 1.19 -9.74 5.20
CA THR A 21 0.06 -8.83 5.28
C THR A 21 -0.69 -8.97 6.62
N VAL A 22 -0.65 -10.16 7.24
CA VAL A 22 -1.08 -10.34 8.63
C VAL A 22 -0.20 -9.52 9.58
N HIS A 23 1.12 -9.65 9.48
CA HIS A 23 2.07 -8.89 10.32
C HIS A 23 1.93 -7.37 10.11
N PHE A 24 1.71 -6.94 8.87
CA PHE A 24 1.36 -5.56 8.54
C PHE A 24 0.11 -5.07 9.28
N TYR A 25 -0.96 -5.86 9.34
CA TYR A 25 -2.18 -5.46 10.04
C TYR A 25 -1.98 -5.34 11.55
N ASP A 26 -1.18 -6.22 12.14
CA ASP A 26 -0.82 -6.13 13.56
C ASP A 26 -0.12 -4.78 13.84
N ILE A 27 0.88 -4.42 13.04
CA ILE A 27 1.59 -3.12 13.15
C ILE A 27 0.64 -1.94 12.90
N LEU A 28 -0.19 -2.01 11.86
CA LEU A 28 -1.10 -0.93 11.50
C LEU A 28 -2.11 -0.64 12.61
N PHE A 29 -2.70 -1.67 13.21
CA PHE A 29 -3.68 -1.50 14.27
C PHE A 29 -3.07 -1.15 15.62
N GLU A 30 -1.80 -1.50 15.84
CA GLU A 30 -1.05 -1.02 17.00
C GLU A 30 -0.73 0.47 16.90
N ARG A 31 -0.20 0.93 15.75
CA ARG A 31 0.22 2.34 15.56
C ARG A 31 -0.93 3.29 15.25
N TYR A 32 -1.93 2.82 14.50
CA TYR A 32 -3.05 3.62 14.02
C TYR A 32 -4.39 2.96 14.38
N PRO A 33 -4.71 2.75 15.66
CA PRO A 33 -5.93 2.05 16.09
C PRO A 33 -7.23 2.67 15.54
N GLN A 34 -7.21 3.96 15.19
CA GLN A 34 -8.34 4.67 14.57
C GLN A 34 -8.75 4.13 13.20
N VAL A 35 -7.87 3.44 12.48
CA VAL A 35 -8.20 2.88 11.16
C VAL A 35 -8.89 1.53 11.29
N LYS A 36 -8.74 0.83 12.42
CA LYS A 36 -9.29 -0.50 12.68
C LYS A 36 -10.80 -0.61 12.39
N PRO A 37 -11.66 0.36 12.74
CA PRO A 37 -13.09 0.31 12.42
C PRO A 37 -13.40 0.30 10.91
N MET A 38 -12.45 0.67 10.04
CA MET A 38 -12.60 0.59 8.58
C MET A 38 -12.38 -0.84 8.06
N PHE A 39 -11.72 -1.69 8.84
CA PHE A 39 -11.43 -3.09 8.51
C PHE A 39 -12.44 -4.03 9.18
N THR A 40 -13.71 -3.91 8.78
CA THR A 40 -14.84 -4.70 9.33
C THR A 40 -15.00 -6.09 8.73
N ARG A 41 -14.27 -6.37 7.63
CA ARG A 41 -14.24 -7.68 6.98
C ARG A 41 -13.19 -8.57 7.64
N ASP A 42 -13.22 -9.86 7.30
CA ASP A 42 -12.16 -10.78 7.72
C ASP A 42 -10.79 -10.25 7.28
N THR A 43 -9.95 -9.94 8.28
CA THR A 43 -8.62 -9.37 8.08
C THR A 43 -7.74 -10.29 7.24
N ARG A 44 -7.93 -11.62 7.29
CA ARG A 44 -7.20 -12.56 6.42
C ARG A 44 -7.59 -12.41 4.97
N LEU A 45 -8.87 -12.23 4.66
CA LEU A 45 -9.32 -11.97 3.29
C LEU A 45 -8.73 -10.66 2.77
N GLN A 46 -8.69 -9.62 3.61
CA GLN A 46 -8.07 -8.35 3.25
C GLN A 46 -6.55 -8.47 3.10
N ALA A 47 -5.91 -9.31 3.90
CA ALA A 47 -4.48 -9.61 3.81
C ALA A 47 -4.12 -10.28 2.48
N ALA A 48 -4.93 -11.24 2.02
CA ALA A 48 -4.76 -11.86 0.70
C ALA A 48 -4.96 -10.87 -0.45
N MET A 49 -5.98 -10.00 -0.34
CA MET A 49 -6.24 -8.95 -1.34
C MET A 49 -5.09 -7.96 -1.42
N LEU A 50 -4.56 -7.52 -0.27
CA LEU A 50 -3.42 -6.60 -0.21
C LEU A 50 -2.15 -7.25 -0.78
N ARG A 51 -1.87 -8.52 -0.44
CA ARG A 51 -0.74 -9.26 -1.00
C ARG A 51 -0.83 -9.31 -2.53
N THR A 52 -2.01 -9.63 -3.05
CA THR A 52 -2.26 -9.68 -4.50
C THR A 52 -2.03 -8.31 -5.14
N ALA A 53 -2.54 -7.23 -4.53
CA ALA A 53 -2.35 -5.88 -5.06
C ALA A 53 -0.87 -5.47 -5.09
N VAL A 54 -0.11 -5.76 -4.04
CA VAL A 54 1.33 -5.45 -3.98
C VAL A 54 2.10 -6.21 -5.05
N VAL A 55 1.85 -7.51 -5.22
CA VAL A 55 2.48 -8.32 -6.27
C VAL A 55 2.12 -7.81 -7.67
N SER A 56 0.85 -7.53 -7.92
CA SER A 56 0.39 -6.98 -9.20
C SER A 56 1.05 -5.65 -9.56
N VAL A 57 1.21 -4.75 -8.58
CA VAL A 57 1.94 -3.49 -8.79
C VAL A 57 3.37 -3.76 -9.21
N VAL A 58 4.09 -4.64 -8.50
CA VAL A 58 5.48 -4.98 -8.83
C VAL A 58 5.61 -5.61 -10.22
N ASP A 59 4.69 -6.50 -10.59
CA ASP A 59 4.66 -7.14 -11.92
C ASP A 59 4.50 -6.11 -13.04
N HIS A 60 3.65 -5.09 -12.82
CA HIS A 60 3.27 -4.08 -13.81
C HIS A 60 4.01 -2.74 -13.65
N LEU A 61 5.14 -2.67 -12.93
CA LEU A 61 5.87 -1.39 -12.74
C LEU A 61 6.29 -0.70 -14.03
N ASP A 62 6.41 -1.43 -15.13
CA ASP A 62 6.78 -0.93 -16.45
C ASP A 62 5.56 -0.68 -17.36
N ASP A 63 4.35 -0.91 -16.88
CA ASP A 63 3.08 -0.76 -17.61
C ASP A 63 2.30 0.44 -17.06
N GLU A 64 2.64 1.63 -17.57
CA GLU A 64 2.06 2.91 -17.14
C GLU A 64 0.53 2.97 -17.38
N ASP A 65 0.05 2.37 -18.47
CA ASP A 65 -1.37 2.33 -18.83
C ASP A 65 -2.15 1.49 -17.81
N TRP A 66 -1.63 0.30 -17.47
CA TRP A 66 -2.20 -0.55 -16.43
C TRP A 66 -2.18 0.16 -15.07
N LEU A 67 -1.04 0.71 -14.67
CA LEU A 67 -0.88 1.40 -13.38
C LEU A 67 -1.89 2.54 -13.24
N THR A 68 -2.04 3.38 -14.26
CA THR A 68 -2.95 4.51 -14.22
C THR A 68 -4.42 4.05 -14.17
N ALA A 69 -4.80 3.08 -15.01
CA ALA A 69 -6.18 2.63 -15.11
C ALA A 69 -6.63 1.87 -13.85
N ASP A 70 -5.86 0.87 -13.42
CA ASP A 70 -6.21 -0.02 -12.32
C ASP A 70 -6.07 0.67 -10.96
N LEU A 71 -4.98 1.42 -10.73
CA LEU A 71 -4.80 2.13 -9.45
C LEU A 71 -5.76 3.32 -9.34
N GLY A 72 -6.07 4.03 -10.42
CA GLY A 72 -7.10 5.06 -10.41
C GLY A 72 -8.48 4.48 -10.08
N ALA A 73 -8.83 3.32 -10.64
CA ALA A 73 -10.07 2.62 -10.32
C ALA A 73 -10.12 2.07 -8.88
N LEU A 74 -8.97 1.63 -8.35
CA LEU A 74 -8.84 1.23 -6.95
C LEU A 74 -8.95 2.43 -6.02
N GLY A 75 -8.37 3.57 -6.40
CA GLY A 75 -8.44 4.84 -5.69
C GLY A 75 -9.88 5.34 -5.50
N ARG A 76 -10.71 5.30 -6.56
CA ARG A 76 -12.16 5.61 -6.43
C ARG A 76 -12.85 4.78 -5.36
N ARG A 77 -12.58 3.47 -5.33
CA ARG A 77 -13.14 2.57 -4.31
C ARG A 77 -12.63 2.92 -2.90
N HIS A 78 -11.38 3.36 -2.76
CA HIS A 78 -10.84 3.82 -1.47
C HIS A 78 -11.47 5.13 -1.02
N ALA A 79 -11.75 6.05 -1.96
CA ALA A 79 -12.49 7.28 -1.67
C ALA A 79 -13.91 6.97 -1.14
N ASP A 80 -14.63 6.02 -1.76
CA ASP A 80 -15.96 5.59 -1.31
C ASP A 80 -15.94 4.99 0.12
N LEU A 81 -14.81 4.43 0.54
CA LEU A 81 -14.58 3.89 1.88
C LEU A 81 -14.12 4.95 2.90
N GLY A 82 -13.95 6.20 2.47
CA GLY A 82 -13.49 7.31 3.33
C GLY A 82 -12.00 7.27 3.66
N VAL A 83 -11.19 6.56 2.87
CA VAL A 83 -9.72 6.53 3.05
C VAL A 83 -9.14 7.89 2.67
N THR A 84 -8.37 8.49 3.56
CA THR A 84 -7.76 9.81 3.35
C THR A 84 -6.29 9.72 2.95
N GLU A 85 -5.73 10.79 2.38
CA GLU A 85 -4.30 10.87 2.03
C GLU A 85 -3.37 10.52 3.21
N PRO A 86 -3.56 11.04 4.45
CA PRO A 86 -2.75 10.63 5.59
C PRO A 86 -2.81 9.12 5.92
N MET A 87 -3.90 8.43 5.58
CA MET A 87 -3.99 6.99 5.78
C MET A 87 -3.08 6.21 4.82
N TYR A 88 -2.83 6.70 3.60
CA TYR A 88 -1.86 6.08 2.69
C TYR A 88 -0.45 6.14 3.25
N ALA A 89 -0.06 7.28 3.84
CA ALA A 89 1.25 7.42 4.48
C ALA A 89 1.41 6.45 5.66
N ALA A 90 0.38 6.31 6.50
CA ALA A 90 0.37 5.34 7.60
C ALA A 90 0.49 3.88 7.10
N VAL A 91 -0.22 3.53 6.03
CA VAL A 91 -0.12 2.21 5.39
C VAL A 91 1.28 1.97 4.83
N ALA A 92 1.86 2.94 4.13
CA ALA A 92 3.20 2.80 3.55
C ALA A 92 4.26 2.59 4.64
N GLU A 93 4.21 3.37 5.72
CA GLU A 93 5.11 3.23 6.86
C GLU A 93 4.99 1.85 7.52
N CYS A 94 3.77 1.40 7.82
CA CYS A 94 3.54 0.11 8.48
C CYS A 94 3.93 -1.07 7.59
N MET A 95 3.71 -0.97 6.26
CA MET A 95 4.12 -2.00 5.31
C MET A 95 5.64 -2.14 5.28
N ILE A 96 6.36 -1.03 5.13
CA ILE A 96 7.83 -1.04 5.14
C ILE A 96 8.37 -1.57 6.47
N ALA A 97 7.75 -1.20 7.60
CA ALA A 97 8.12 -1.75 8.91
C ALA A 97 7.95 -3.28 8.95
N ALA A 98 6.82 -3.80 8.48
CA ALA A 98 6.57 -5.25 8.41
C ALA A 98 7.61 -5.96 7.54
N MET A 99 7.91 -5.40 6.36
CA MET A 99 8.91 -5.94 5.44
C MET A 99 10.31 -5.95 6.07
N ALA A 100 10.70 -4.87 6.76
CA ALA A 100 11.98 -4.76 7.42
C ALA A 100 12.13 -5.74 8.59
N GLU A 101 11.07 -5.93 9.40
CA GLU A 101 11.07 -6.88 10.50
C GLU A 101 11.19 -8.34 10.01
N ILE A 102 10.48 -8.69 8.93
CA ILE A 102 10.53 -10.03 8.32
C ILE A 102 11.87 -10.27 7.63
N GLY A 103 12.36 -9.28 6.88
CA GLY A 103 13.62 -9.38 6.15
C GLY A 103 14.84 -9.40 7.06
N GLY A 104 14.74 -8.82 8.26
CA GLY A 104 15.78 -8.83 9.28
C GLY A 104 17.12 -8.35 8.74
N SER A 105 18.19 -9.13 8.94
CA SER A 105 19.53 -8.79 8.47
C SER A 105 19.69 -8.78 6.95
N ARG A 106 18.73 -9.34 6.20
CA ARG A 106 18.72 -9.32 4.73
C ARG A 106 18.02 -8.08 4.17
N TRP A 107 17.29 -7.33 4.99
CA TRP A 107 16.64 -6.09 4.58
C TRP A 107 17.62 -4.93 4.61
N THR A 108 17.74 -4.21 3.50
CA THR A 108 18.71 -3.11 3.37
C THR A 108 18.04 -1.75 3.33
N ALA A 109 18.83 -0.68 3.55
CA ALA A 109 18.35 0.68 3.41
C ALA A 109 17.88 0.99 1.97
N ASP A 110 18.52 0.38 0.96
CA ASP A 110 18.13 0.52 -0.44
C ASP A 110 16.76 -0.11 -0.70
N MET A 111 16.45 -1.27 -0.09
CA MET A 111 15.12 -1.87 -0.16
C MET A 111 14.07 -0.95 0.45
N THR A 112 14.33 -0.37 1.63
CA THR A 112 13.45 0.63 2.24
C THR A 112 13.20 1.82 1.31
N ALA A 113 14.26 2.36 0.69
CA ALA A 113 14.14 3.50 -0.22
C ALA A 113 13.31 3.15 -1.47
N ALA A 114 13.57 1.99 -2.08
CA ALA A 114 12.82 1.52 -3.25
C ALA A 114 11.34 1.30 -2.95
N TRP A 115 11.00 0.67 -1.82
CA TRP A 115 9.61 0.48 -1.41
C TRP A 115 8.93 1.79 -1.04
N THR A 116 9.65 2.74 -0.44
CA THR A 116 9.11 4.08 -0.18
C THR A 116 8.74 4.78 -1.49
N GLU A 117 9.62 4.75 -2.48
CA GLU A 117 9.36 5.31 -3.82
C GLU A 117 8.13 4.65 -4.47
N ALA A 118 8.08 3.31 -4.47
CA ALA A 118 6.99 2.54 -5.08
C ALA A 118 5.64 2.80 -4.41
N LEU A 119 5.57 2.74 -3.07
CA LEU A 119 4.33 2.96 -2.33
C LEU A 119 3.85 4.41 -2.44
N THR A 120 4.77 5.37 -2.52
CA THR A 120 4.43 6.78 -2.79
C THR A 120 3.83 6.95 -4.17
N ALA A 121 4.43 6.34 -5.20
CA ALA A 121 3.91 6.39 -6.57
C ALA A 121 2.51 5.76 -6.67
N VAL A 122 2.31 4.59 -6.05
CA VAL A 122 0.99 3.93 -5.97
C VAL A 122 -0.03 4.83 -5.29
N ALA A 123 0.30 5.41 -4.13
CA ALA A 123 -0.59 6.31 -3.42
C ALA A 123 -0.96 7.53 -4.27
N SER A 124 -0.01 8.13 -4.98
CA SER A 124 -0.26 9.25 -5.89
C SER A 124 -1.23 8.88 -7.02
N LEU A 125 -1.04 7.72 -7.66
CA LEU A 125 -1.93 7.25 -8.73
C LEU A 125 -3.34 6.92 -8.20
N MET A 126 -3.45 6.34 -7.01
CA MET A 126 -4.74 6.09 -6.37
C MET A 126 -5.45 7.40 -6.02
N LEU A 127 -4.75 8.36 -5.43
CA LEU A 127 -5.28 9.68 -5.08
C LEU A 127 -5.71 10.47 -6.33
N ALA A 128 -5.00 10.35 -7.44
CA ALA A 128 -5.42 10.94 -8.71
C ALA A 128 -6.77 10.39 -9.22
N GLY A 129 -7.15 9.18 -8.78
CA GLY A 129 -8.45 8.59 -9.05
C GLY A 129 -9.58 9.12 -8.16
N TYR A 130 -9.29 9.88 -7.10
CA TYR A 130 -10.32 10.37 -6.19
C TYR A 130 -11.25 11.36 -6.91
N PRO A 131 -12.54 11.43 -6.52
CA PRO A 131 -13.39 12.51 -7.01
C PRO A 131 -12.76 13.83 -6.61
N ALA A 132 -12.80 14.82 -7.51
CA ALA A 132 -12.39 16.18 -7.16
C ALA A 132 -13.14 16.58 -5.87
N SER A 133 -12.41 16.99 -4.85
CA SER A 133 -13.03 17.65 -3.71
C SER A 133 -13.79 18.84 -4.29
N GLU A 134 -15.11 18.90 -4.11
CA GLU A 134 -15.81 20.15 -4.35
C GLU A 134 -15.21 21.16 -3.38
N GLU A 135 -14.28 21.98 -3.87
CA GLU A 135 -13.97 23.24 -3.24
C GLU A 135 -15.28 24.02 -3.23
N THR A 136 -15.99 23.97 -2.11
CA THR A 136 -17.08 24.88 -1.83
C THR A 136 -16.50 26.28 -2.01
N SER A 137 -16.90 26.91 -3.11
CA SER A 137 -16.71 28.32 -3.40
C SER A 137 -17.14 29.13 -2.18
N GLY A 138 -16.15 29.56 -1.40
CA GLY A 138 -16.31 30.57 -0.36
C GLY A 138 -16.20 31.95 -1.01
N ALA A 139 -17.14 32.28 -1.89
CA ALA A 139 -17.41 33.67 -2.20
C ALA A 139 -18.15 34.30 -1.01
N ALA A 140 -17.47 35.21 -0.31
CA ALA A 140 -18.08 36.29 0.46
C ALA A 140 -17.10 37.47 0.53
#